data_AF-A0A2M9BMC3-F1
#
_entry.id   AF-A0A2M9BMC3-F1
#
_cell.length_a   1.000
_cell.length_b   1.000
_cell.length_c   1.000
_cell.angle_alpha   90.00
_cell.angle_beta   90.00
_cell.angle_gamma   90.00
#
_symmetry.space_group_name_H-M   'P 1'
#
loop_
_entity.id
_entity.type
_entity.pdbx_description
1 polymer ?
#
loop_
_entity_poly.entity_id
_entity_poly.type
_entity_poly.pdbx_seq_one_letter_code
_entity_poly.pdbx_strand_id
1 'polypeptide(L)'
;MIGRVRSHLIRFARHQVGTTSYLNLVQEAELGFNLDISHEKARLNELLAEISENEYQAGRPILSCLVKVEGSKGQGDNFYKLCERLGLGEWRTLKQDPEFLKTLRRDCRTFWNDPANYEQFA
;
A
#
# COMPACT_ATOMS: atom_id res chain seq x y z
N MET A 1 -1.44 -12.29 10.14
CA MET A 1 -2.26 -11.61 9.11
C MET A 1 -1.42 -10.58 8.35
N ILE A 2 -0.74 -9.67 9.06
CA ILE A 2 0.13 -8.65 8.47
C ILE A 2 1.22 -9.20 7.53
N GLY A 3 1.92 -10.27 7.93
CA GLY A 3 2.97 -10.89 7.12
C GLY A 3 2.47 -11.42 5.77
N ARG A 4 1.26 -12.01 5.72
CA ARG A 4 0.68 -12.52 4.46
C ARG A 4 0.40 -11.38 3.49
N VAL A 5 -0.23 -10.31 3.96
CA VAL A 5 -0.53 -9.12 3.15
C VAL A 5 0.75 -8.45 2.68
N ARG A 6 1.73 -8.30 3.56
CA ARG A 6 3.04 -7.72 3.23
C ARG A 6 3.72 -8.54 2.13
N SER A 7 3.91 -9.85 2.33
CA SER A 7 4.55 -10.72 1.32
C SER A 7 3.77 -10.73 0.01
N HIS A 8 2.43 -10.71 0.07
CA HIS A 8 1.60 -10.58 -1.12
C HIS A 8 1.87 -9.27 -1.88
N LEU A 9 1.89 -8.13 -1.19
CA LEU A 9 2.15 -6.82 -1.81
C LEU A 9 3.58 -6.70 -2.36
N ILE A 10 4.57 -7.30 -1.70
CA ILE A 10 5.96 -7.35 -2.20
C ILE A 10 6.01 -8.14 -3.50
N ARG A 11 5.38 -9.32 -3.56
CA ARG A 11 5.28 -10.12 -4.79
C ARG A 11 4.54 -9.37 -5.88
N PHE A 12 3.45 -8.67 -5.53
CA PHE A 12 2.70 -7.82 -6.45
C PHE A 12 3.57 -6.69 -7.02
N ALA A 13 4.38 -6.03 -6.18
CA ALA A 13 5.30 -4.97 -6.61
C ALA A 13 6.32 -5.46 -7.65
N ARG A 14 6.75 -6.72 -7.54
CA ARG A 14 7.70 -7.35 -8.46
C ARG A 14 7.08 -7.79 -9.78
N HIS A 15 5.96 -8.50 -9.71
CA HIS A 15 5.50 -9.29 -10.85
C HIS A 15 4.31 -8.70 -11.60
N GLN A 16 3.50 -7.86 -10.95
CA GLN A 16 2.24 -7.37 -11.52
C GLN A 16 2.35 -5.90 -11.90
N VAL A 17 1.68 -5.44 -12.96
CA VAL A 17 1.65 -4.01 -13.33
C VAL A 17 0.43 -3.32 -12.71
N GLY A 18 0.54 -2.03 -12.40
CA GLY A 18 -0.58 -1.23 -11.89
C GLY A 18 -0.80 -1.37 -10.38
N THR A 19 -2.06 -1.50 -9.97
CA THR A 19 -2.53 -1.48 -8.57
C THR A 19 -3.56 -2.59 -8.32
N THR A 20 -3.59 -3.15 -7.11
CA THR A 20 -4.63 -4.09 -6.66
C THR A 20 -5.76 -3.37 -5.95
N SER A 21 -6.99 -3.92 -5.95
CA SER A 21 -8.11 -3.39 -5.17
C SER A 21 -8.15 -3.98 -3.75
N TYR A 22 -8.96 -3.42 -2.87
CA TYR A 22 -9.24 -4.04 -1.57
C TYR A 22 -9.82 -5.45 -1.72
N LEU A 23 -10.73 -5.63 -2.68
CA LEU A 23 -11.37 -6.92 -2.94
C LEU A 23 -10.34 -7.97 -3.35
N ASN A 24 -9.50 -7.65 -4.33
CA ASN A 24 -8.45 -8.54 -4.80
C ASN A 24 -7.47 -8.85 -3.67
N LEU A 25 -7.06 -7.85 -2.88
CA LEU A 25 -6.15 -8.06 -1.76
C LEU A 25 -6.72 -9.00 -0.70
N VAL A 26 -8.01 -8.87 -0.35
CA VAL A 26 -8.68 -9.75 0.60
C VAL A 26 -8.77 -11.18 0.09
N GLN A 27 -9.06 -11.35 -1.20
CA GLN A 27 -9.17 -12.67 -1.85
C GLN A 27 -7.79 -13.33 -1.97
N GLU A 28 -6.81 -12.64 -2.54
CA GLU A 28 -5.48 -13.19 -2.85
C GLU A 28 -4.61 -13.39 -1.59
N ALA A 29 -4.86 -12.65 -0.51
CA ALA A 29 -4.19 -12.84 0.78
C ALA A 29 -5.03 -13.66 1.79
N GLU A 30 -6.18 -14.20 1.38
CA GLU A 30 -7.07 -15.06 2.18
C GLU A 30 -7.41 -14.45 3.55
N LEU A 31 -7.82 -13.18 3.57
CA LEU A 31 -8.05 -12.41 4.81
C LEU A 31 -9.41 -12.69 5.45
N GLY A 32 -10.38 -13.17 4.66
CA GLY A 32 -11.73 -13.46 5.14
C GLY A 32 -12.55 -12.22 5.52
N PHE A 33 -12.12 -11.02 5.13
CA PHE A 33 -12.87 -9.79 5.38
C PHE A 33 -14.06 -9.66 4.44
N ASN A 34 -15.21 -9.30 5.00
CA ASN A 34 -16.38 -8.82 4.29
C ASN A 34 -16.30 -7.29 4.13
N LEU A 35 -16.01 -6.85 2.92
CA LEU A 35 -15.82 -5.43 2.59
C LEU A 35 -17.11 -4.59 2.60
N ASP A 36 -18.28 -5.23 2.67
CA ASP A 36 -19.57 -4.55 2.87
C ASP A 36 -19.75 -4.08 4.33
N ILE A 37 -18.99 -4.67 5.26
CA ILE A 37 -18.99 -4.30 6.67
C ILE A 37 -17.97 -3.18 6.89
N SER A 38 -18.46 -1.98 7.24
CA SER A 38 -17.60 -0.79 7.44
C SER A 38 -16.47 -1.01 8.46
N HIS A 39 -16.73 -1.78 9.52
CA HIS A 39 -15.73 -2.14 10.52
C HIS A 39 -14.59 -3.00 9.97
N GLU A 40 -14.90 -3.98 9.12
CA GLU A 40 -13.89 -4.85 8.52
C GLU A 40 -13.09 -4.11 7.44
N LYS A 41 -13.73 -3.22 6.69
CA LYS A 41 -13.03 -2.28 5.81
C LYS A 41 -12.08 -1.35 6.58
N ALA A 42 -12.45 -0.91 7.78
CA ALA A 42 -11.57 -0.11 8.64
C ALA A 42 -10.36 -0.95 9.10
N ARG A 43 -10.56 -2.20 9.52
CA ARG A 43 -9.46 -3.13 9.86
C ARG A 43 -8.47 -3.34 8.72
N LEU A 44 -8.96 -3.45 7.47
CA LEU A 44 -8.06 -3.54 6.32
C LEU A 44 -7.24 -2.24 6.11
N ASN A 45 -7.86 -1.06 6.30
CA ASN A 45 -7.13 0.22 6.27
C ASN A 45 -6.04 0.28 7.34
N GLU A 46 -6.36 -0.10 8.58
CA GLU A 46 -5.42 -0.13 9.71
C GLU A 46 -4.25 -1.06 9.43
N LEU A 47 -4.53 -2.26 8.91
CA LEU A 47 -3.50 -3.23 8.53
C LEU A 47 -2.57 -2.69 7.44
N LEU A 48 -3.12 -1.99 6.43
CA LEU A 48 -2.32 -1.35 5.38
C LEU A 48 -1.48 -0.18 5.92
N ALA A 49 -2.01 0.58 6.87
CA ALA A 49 -1.28 1.64 7.54
C ALA A 49 -0.11 1.09 8.35
N GLU A 50 -0.35 0.05 9.15
CA GLU A 50 0.68 -0.62 9.95
C GLU A 50 1.81 -1.19 9.08
N ILE A 51 1.49 -1.84 7.96
CA ILE A 51 2.49 -2.32 7.00
C ILE A 51 3.35 -1.15 6.50
N SER A 52 2.70 -0.08 6.03
CA SER A 52 3.41 1.06 5.44
C SER A 52 4.24 1.83 6.47
N GLU A 53 3.79 1.95 7.71
CA GLU A 53 4.57 2.51 8.81
C GLU A 53 5.83 1.69 9.07
N ASN A 54 5.69 0.37 9.17
CA ASN A 54 6.82 -0.54 9.39
C ASN A 54 7.83 -0.50 8.24
N GLU A 55 7.36 -0.40 6.99
CA GLU A 55 8.23 -0.22 5.82
C GLU A 55 8.98 1.11 5.89
N TYR A 56 8.25 2.21 6.12
CA TYR A 56 8.83 3.54 6.15
C TYR A 56 9.86 3.72 7.27
N GLN A 57 9.54 3.26 8.49
CA GLN A 57 10.45 3.31 9.63
C GLN A 57 11.74 2.52 9.40
N ALA A 58 11.67 1.47 8.58
CA ALA A 58 12.83 0.68 8.21
C ALA A 58 13.55 1.18 6.95
N GLY A 59 13.22 2.39 6.47
CA GLY A 59 13.84 3.00 5.29
C GLY A 59 13.42 2.40 3.95
N ARG A 60 12.30 1.68 3.91
CA ARG A 60 11.77 1.00 2.71
C ARG A 60 10.53 1.73 2.17
N PRO A 61 10.24 1.62 0.87
CA PRO A 61 9.07 2.26 0.28
C PRO A 61 7.76 1.60 0.76
N ILE A 62 6.75 2.44 0.98
CA ILE A 62 5.44 2.01 1.49
C ILE A 62 4.69 1.14 0.47
N LEU A 63 4.16 0.00 0.90
CA LEU A 63 3.46 -0.95 0.03
C LEU A 63 2.01 -0.55 -0.27
N SER A 64 1.35 0.19 0.64
CA SER A 64 -0.04 0.62 0.44
C SER A 64 -0.22 1.53 -0.80
N CYS A 65 0.86 2.10 -1.34
CA CYS A 65 0.85 2.88 -2.60
C CYS A 65 0.40 2.07 -3.83
N LEU A 66 0.36 0.73 -3.74
CA LEU A 66 -0.09 -0.20 -4.76
C LEU A 66 -1.55 -0.65 -4.61
N VAL A 67 -2.26 -0.23 -3.55
CA VAL A 67 -3.62 -0.70 -3.24
C VAL A 67 -4.64 0.42 -3.47
N LYS A 68 -5.56 0.29 -4.42
CA LYS A 68 -6.62 1.29 -4.65
C LYS A 68 -7.93 0.95 -3.92
N VAL A 69 -8.66 1.98 -3.50
CA VAL A 69 -10.04 1.85 -3.04
C VAL A 69 -10.97 1.98 -4.22
N GLU A 70 -11.80 0.97 -4.46
CA GLU A 70 -12.79 0.95 -5.53
C GLU A 70 -13.79 2.12 -5.39
N GLY A 71 -14.18 2.72 -6.51
CA GLY A 71 -15.04 3.91 -6.55
C GLY A 71 -14.37 5.22 -6.13
N SER A 72 -13.14 5.21 -5.62
CA SER A 72 -12.38 6.43 -5.34
C SER A 72 -11.58 6.88 -6.56
N LYS A 73 -11.50 8.19 -6.80
CA LYS A 73 -10.50 8.77 -7.72
C LYS A 73 -9.11 8.62 -7.08
N GLY A 74 -8.52 7.43 -7.17
CA GLY A 74 -7.16 7.14 -6.70
C GLY A 74 -7.07 6.18 -5.50
N GLN A 75 -6.37 6.61 -4.46
CA GLN A 75 -5.96 5.83 -3.28
C GLN A 75 -6.88 6.03 -2.05
N GLY A 76 -7.81 6.99 -2.12
CA GLY A 76 -8.65 7.40 -0.99
C GLY A 76 -7.92 8.32 0.01
N ASP A 77 -8.68 9.02 0.85
CA ASP A 77 -8.14 10.06 1.75
C ASP A 77 -7.23 9.49 2.85
N ASN A 78 -7.55 8.28 3.34
CA ASN A 78 -6.78 7.63 4.40
C ASN A 78 -5.33 7.39 4.00
N PHE A 79 -5.07 7.07 2.72
CA PHE A 79 -3.72 6.90 2.21
C PHE A 79 -2.92 8.19 2.27
N TYR A 80 -3.48 9.32 1.83
CA TYR A 80 -2.76 10.60 1.85
C TYR A 80 -2.56 11.12 3.28
N LYS A 81 -3.53 10.89 4.18
CA LYS A 81 -3.38 11.19 5.62
C LYS A 81 -2.29 10.34 6.27
N LEU A 82 -2.14 9.08 5.85
CA LEU A 82 -1.01 8.26 6.25
C LEU A 82 0.31 8.87 5.76
N CYS A 83 0.40 9.27 4.49
CA CYS A 83 1.60 9.93 3.97
C CYS A 83 1.96 11.20 4.76
N GLU A 84 0.97 12.01 5.13
CA GLU A 84 1.18 13.18 6.00
C GLU A 84 1.71 12.80 7.38
N ARG A 85 1.13 11.79 8.02
CA ARG A 85 1.60 11.28 9.32
C ARG A 85 3.03 10.72 9.24
N LEU A 86 3.44 10.20 8.09
CA LEU A 86 4.81 9.74 7.82
C LEU A 86 5.76 10.90 7.47
N GLY A 87 5.28 12.15 7.38
CA GLY A 87 6.12 13.30 7.06
C GLY A 87 6.42 13.49 5.56
N LEU A 88 5.63 12.86 4.67
CA LEU A 88 5.82 12.96 3.21
C LEU A 88 5.24 14.22 2.58
N GLY A 89 4.42 14.99 3.32
CA GLY A 89 3.78 16.23 2.86
C GLY A 89 2.33 16.37 3.32
N GLU A 90 1.72 17.54 3.13
CA GLU A 90 0.31 17.79 3.51
C GLU A 90 -0.66 17.00 2.62
N TRP A 91 -1.63 16.32 3.24
CA TRP A 91 -2.40 15.29 2.54
C TRP A 91 -3.28 15.81 1.39
N ARG A 92 -3.81 17.04 1.46
CA ARG A 92 -4.62 17.63 0.38
C ARG A 92 -3.75 18.03 -0.80
N THR A 93 -2.55 18.55 -0.54
CA THR A 93 -1.54 18.83 -1.56
C THR A 93 -1.11 17.55 -2.25
N LEU A 94 -0.73 16.52 -1.48
CA LEU A 94 -0.33 15.21 -2.03
C LEU A 94 -1.44 14.57 -2.87
N LYS A 95 -2.70 14.72 -2.46
CA LYS A 95 -3.86 14.20 -3.19
C LYS A 95 -4.07 14.88 -4.55
N GLN A 96 -3.63 16.13 -4.70
CA GLN A 96 -3.71 16.88 -5.95
C GLN A 96 -2.47 16.70 -6.83
N ASP A 97 -1.41 16.07 -6.31
CA ASP A 97 -0.18 15.82 -7.04
C ASP A 97 -0.16 14.40 -7.66
N PRO A 98 -0.41 14.27 -8.98
CA PRO A 98 -0.32 12.97 -9.65
C PRO A 98 1.11 12.42 -9.72
N GLU A 99 2.13 13.28 -9.69
CA GLU A 99 3.53 12.88 -9.77
C GLU A 99 4.01 12.27 -8.47
N PHE A 100 3.52 12.74 -7.32
CA PHE A 100 3.79 12.14 -6.02
C PHE A 100 3.43 10.64 -6.00
N LEU A 101 2.21 10.29 -6.38
CA LEU A 101 1.75 8.90 -6.35
C LEU A 101 2.45 8.03 -7.40
N LYS A 102 2.76 8.60 -8.58
CA LYS A 102 3.57 7.90 -9.60
C LYS A 102 4.97 7.60 -9.10
N THR A 103 5.60 8.59 -8.46
CA THR A 103 6.95 8.47 -7.89
C THR A 103 6.98 7.41 -6.80
N LEU A 104 6.07 7.46 -5.82
CA LEU A 104 5.96 6.44 -4.77
C LEU A 104 5.85 5.02 -5.33
N ARG A 105 4.99 4.82 -6.33
CA ARG A 105 4.81 3.50 -6.96
C ARG A 105 6.03 3.05 -7.73
N ARG A 106 6.68 3.96 -8.46
CA ARG A 106 7.92 3.67 -9.17
C ARG A 106 8.99 3.23 -8.18
N ASP A 107 9.22 4.02 -7.14
CA ASP A 107 10.29 3.77 -6.17
C ASP A 107 10.02 2.48 -5.37
N CYS A 108 8.75 2.22 -5.02
CA CYS A 108 8.32 0.93 -4.45
C CYS A 108 8.69 -0.24 -5.35
N ARG A 109 8.40 -0.15 -6.66
CA ARG A 109 8.69 -1.22 -7.61
C ARG A 109 10.18 -1.36 -7.86
N THR A 110 10.91 -0.26 -7.98
CA THR A 110 12.38 -0.27 -8.15
C THR A 110 13.04 -0.96 -6.97
N PHE A 111 12.67 -0.61 -5.74
CA PHE A 111 13.22 -1.22 -4.54
C PHE A 111 12.95 -2.74 -4.50
N TRP A 112 11.70 -3.15 -4.71
CA TRP A 112 11.33 -4.56 -4.60
C TRP A 112 11.75 -5.40 -5.79
N ASN A 113 12.02 -4.82 -6.97
CA ASN A 113 12.58 -5.54 -8.12
C ASN A 113 14.07 -5.84 -7.98
N ASP A 114 14.80 -5.05 -7.19
CA ASP A 114 16.19 -5.35 -6.86
C ASP A 114 16.29 -6.73 -6.16
N PRO A 115 17.02 -7.70 -6.73
CA PRO A 115 17.18 -9.02 -6.13
C PRO A 115 17.77 -8.99 -4.72
N ALA A 116 18.73 -8.09 -4.45
CA ALA A 116 19.39 -8.01 -3.15
C ALA A 116 18.43 -7.50 -2.07
N ASN A 117 17.66 -6.45 -2.38
CA ASN A 117 16.63 -5.95 -1.46
C ASN A 117 15.55 -7.01 -1.19
N TYR A 118 15.13 -7.74 -2.22
CA TYR A 118 14.13 -8.80 -2.05
C TYR A 118 14.65 -9.94 -1.19
N GLU A 119 15.85 -10.45 -1.45
CA GLU A 119 16.46 -11.52 -0.66
C GLU A 119 16.67 -11.12 0.80
N GLN A 120 17.00 -9.85 1.06
CA GLN A 120 17.25 -9.35 2.40
C GLN A 120 15.99 -9.03 3.20
N PHE A 121 14.91 -8.55 2.55
CA PHE A 121 13.79 -7.91 3.26
C PHE A 121 12.40 -8.53 3.01
N ALA A 122 12.25 -9.50 2.10
CA ALA A 122 10.93 -10.04 1.70
C ALA A 122 10.33 -11.07 2.68
#